data_AF-A0A9D7NQX6-F1
#
_entry.id   AF-A0A9D7NQX6-F1
#
_cell.length_a   1.000
_cell.length_b   1.000
_cell.length_c   1.000
_cell.angle_alpha   90.00
_cell.angle_beta   90.00
_cell.angle_gamma   90.00
#
_symmetry.space_group_name_H-M   'P 1'
#
loop_
_entity.id
_entity.type
_entity.pdbx_description
1 polymer ?
#
loop_
_entity_poly.entity_id
_entity_poly.type
_entity_poly.pdbx_seq_one_letter_code
_entity_poly.pdbx_strand_id
1 'polypeptide(L)'
;MPIARWRGALNIVGLEVPCYVLDNGQKVIGRTSATELLTGIKGGGALEKYLGVKALEPFIDVASVVERLVPFRLEEVAGLERAAKGLPADLMIEICQGFVAALQSSFSPSSETKMTDRQQQMAIKASMFLSACAKIGLEALIDEATGYQYERAEDALQVKLRAFIAEELRAWEKTFPDELWAEFGRLTGWKGTLHSRPKWWGKLVIELIYDTLDPDVADYIKANKPPMGVRWHQQLTDNYGARQLVSRCYEVIGMAKTCTDMRELRNKVAEHYGRHPVQFTLYLPISR
;
A
#
# COMPACT_ATOMS: atom_id res chain seq x y z
N MET A 1 5.81 -31.53 9.62
CA MET A 1 5.58 -30.10 9.33
C MET A 1 6.84 -29.51 8.73
N PRO A 2 6.76 -28.90 7.52
CA PRO A 2 7.90 -28.31 6.83
C PRO A 2 8.57 -27.19 7.64
N ILE A 3 9.84 -26.93 7.35
CA ILE A 3 10.68 -25.96 8.04
C ILE A 3 10.98 -24.80 7.08
N ALA A 4 10.83 -23.56 7.54
CA ALA A 4 11.28 -22.39 6.79
C ALA A 4 12.81 -22.31 6.78
N ARG A 5 13.44 -22.75 5.69
CA ARG A 5 14.90 -22.74 5.51
C ARG A 5 15.43 -21.41 4.98
N TRP A 6 14.65 -20.74 4.14
CA TRP A 6 15.02 -19.44 3.59
C TRP A 6 13.98 -18.42 3.98
N ARG A 7 14.43 -17.30 4.55
CA ARG A 7 13.59 -16.20 5.01
C ARG A 7 13.95 -14.93 4.25
N GLY A 8 12.93 -14.17 3.90
CA GLY A 8 13.07 -12.82 3.37
C GLY A 8 11.90 -11.94 3.77
N ALA A 9 11.94 -10.70 3.32
CA ALA A 9 10.82 -9.79 3.40
C ALA A 9 10.62 -9.11 2.04
N LEU A 10 9.37 -9.03 1.61
CA LEU A 10 8.97 -8.22 0.47
C LEU A 10 8.66 -6.80 0.97
N ASN A 11 9.25 -5.78 0.37
CA ASN A 11 8.95 -4.40 0.72
C ASN A 11 7.86 -3.84 -0.22
N ILE A 12 6.64 -3.76 0.28
CA ILE A 12 5.43 -3.45 -0.49
C ILE A 12 4.72 -2.28 0.18
N VAL A 13 4.65 -1.11 -0.46
CA VAL A 13 3.94 0.08 0.07
C VAL A 13 4.47 0.49 1.46
N GLY A 14 5.79 0.35 1.71
CA GLY A 14 6.37 0.66 3.02
C GLY A 14 6.06 -0.35 4.13
N LEU A 15 5.41 -1.47 3.80
CA LEU A 15 5.27 -2.63 4.68
C LEU A 15 6.35 -3.66 4.36
N GLU A 16 7.03 -4.15 5.39
CA GLU A 16 7.84 -5.36 5.29
C GLU A 16 6.92 -6.56 5.46
N VAL A 17 6.83 -7.39 4.42
CA VAL A 17 5.97 -8.57 4.38
C VAL A 17 6.85 -9.81 4.41
N PRO A 18 7.04 -10.44 5.59
CA PRO A 18 7.80 -11.68 5.72
C PRO A 18 7.31 -12.79 4.79
N CYS A 19 8.26 -13.41 4.09
CA CYS A 19 8.03 -14.53 3.19
C CYS A 19 9.12 -15.60 3.37
N TYR A 20 8.79 -16.84 3.01
CA TYR A 20 9.61 -17.99 3.30
C TYR A 20 9.65 -18.96 2.13
N VAL A 21 10.80 -19.61 1.94
CA VAL A 21 10.90 -20.87 1.19
C VAL A 21 11.10 -21.98 2.20
N LEU A 22 10.24 -22.98 2.13
CA LEU A 22 10.24 -24.14 3.01
C LEU A 22 11.24 -25.19 2.50
N ASP A 23 11.64 -26.12 3.36
CA ASP A 23 12.55 -27.24 3.04
C ASP A 23 12.05 -28.17 1.93
N ASN A 24 10.74 -28.21 1.70
CA ASN A 24 10.11 -28.91 0.57
C ASN A 24 10.04 -28.06 -0.72
N GLY A 25 10.65 -26.88 -0.75
CA GLY A 25 10.67 -25.95 -1.89
C GLY A 25 9.42 -25.07 -2.02
N GLN A 26 8.41 -25.25 -1.18
CA GLN A 26 7.19 -24.46 -1.22
C GLN A 26 7.46 -23.01 -0.79
N LYS A 27 6.92 -22.05 -1.54
CA LYS A 27 7.06 -20.62 -1.26
C LYS A 27 5.80 -20.10 -0.59
N VAL A 28 5.93 -19.49 0.58
CA VAL A 28 4.79 -19.03 1.38
C VAL A 28 4.98 -17.60 1.91
N ILE A 29 3.87 -16.87 2.03
CA ILE A 29 3.77 -15.61 2.76
C ILE A 29 3.12 -15.89 4.11
N GLY A 30 3.63 -15.32 5.21
CA GLY A 30 3.03 -15.54 6.52
C GLY A 30 1.56 -15.07 6.55
N ARG A 31 0.66 -15.82 7.20
CA ARG A 31 -0.77 -15.45 7.30
C ARG A 31 -0.97 -14.07 7.93
N THR A 32 -0.21 -13.77 8.99
CA THR A 32 -0.20 -12.44 9.60
C THR A 32 0.24 -11.41 8.57
N SER A 33 1.38 -11.63 7.90
CA SER A 33 1.92 -10.73 6.88
C SER A 33 0.96 -10.47 5.71
N ALA A 34 0.25 -11.49 5.24
CA ALA A 34 -0.81 -11.33 4.23
C ALA A 34 -1.97 -10.47 4.74
N THR A 35 -2.36 -10.65 6.01
CA THR A 35 -3.39 -9.82 6.65
C THR A 35 -2.93 -8.37 6.78
N GLU A 36 -1.68 -8.13 7.18
CA GLU A 36 -1.10 -6.79 7.27
C GLU A 36 -1.03 -6.11 5.90
N LEU A 37 -0.63 -6.83 4.86
CA LEU A 37 -0.59 -6.33 3.48
C LEU A 37 -1.96 -5.83 3.03
N LEU A 38 -3.02 -6.61 3.30
CA LEU A 38 -4.37 -6.26 2.89
C LEU A 38 -4.97 -5.16 3.78
N THR A 39 -4.82 -5.26 5.09
CA THR A 39 -5.51 -4.36 6.04
C THR A 39 -4.72 -3.09 6.37
N GLY A 40 -3.39 -3.14 6.30
CA GLY A 40 -2.47 -2.12 6.83
C GLY A 40 -2.29 -2.15 8.36
N ILE A 41 -2.90 -3.10 9.07
CA ILE A 41 -2.84 -3.18 10.53
C ILE A 41 -1.67 -4.07 10.94
N LYS A 42 -0.65 -3.51 11.58
CA LYS A 42 0.50 -4.27 12.11
C LYS A 42 0.05 -5.30 13.17
N GLY A 43 0.63 -6.49 13.13
CA GLY A 43 0.24 -7.62 13.97
C GLY A 43 -1.13 -8.20 13.63
N GLY A 44 -1.74 -7.79 12.50
CA GLY A 44 -3.06 -8.22 12.09
C GLY A 44 -3.11 -9.74 11.90
N GLY A 45 -3.95 -10.42 12.69
CA GLY A 45 -4.23 -11.85 12.54
C GLY A 45 -5.63 -12.09 12.00
N ALA A 46 -6.02 -13.37 11.92
CA ALA A 46 -7.36 -13.81 11.53
C ALA A 46 -7.77 -13.37 10.11
N LEU A 47 -6.88 -13.58 9.13
CA LEU A 47 -7.14 -13.35 7.70
C LEU A 47 -8.53 -13.84 7.29
N GLU A 48 -8.91 -15.02 7.78
CA GLU A 48 -10.16 -15.71 7.50
C GLU A 48 -11.40 -14.84 7.80
N LYS A 49 -11.35 -13.99 8.83
CA LYS A 49 -12.45 -13.07 9.17
C LYS A 49 -12.63 -11.97 8.13
N TYR A 50 -11.54 -11.53 7.51
CA TYR A 50 -11.59 -10.52 6.47
C TYR A 50 -12.04 -11.09 5.13
N LEU A 51 -11.71 -12.36 4.86
CA LEU A 51 -12.14 -13.06 3.66
C LEU A 51 -13.61 -13.50 3.74
N GLY A 52 -14.08 -13.88 4.93
CA GLY A 52 -15.45 -14.36 5.17
C GLY A 52 -16.51 -13.27 5.29
N VAL A 53 -16.32 -12.12 4.64
CA VAL A 53 -17.33 -11.07 4.58
C VAL A 53 -18.26 -11.30 3.38
N LYS A 54 -19.55 -10.97 3.54
CA LYS A 54 -20.59 -11.19 2.52
C LYS A 54 -20.21 -10.68 1.12
N ALA A 55 -19.49 -9.56 1.05
CA ALA A 55 -19.09 -8.96 -0.22
C ALA A 55 -18.06 -9.79 -0.99
N LEU A 56 -17.32 -10.67 -0.32
CA LEU A 56 -16.28 -11.52 -0.94
C LEU A 56 -16.74 -12.96 -1.17
N GLU A 57 -17.86 -13.40 -0.56
CA GLU A 57 -18.37 -14.77 -0.69
C GLU A 57 -18.47 -15.28 -2.15
N PRO A 58 -18.91 -14.48 -3.15
CA PRO A 58 -18.98 -14.95 -4.53
C PRO A 58 -17.61 -15.11 -5.22
N PHE A 59 -16.54 -14.55 -4.63
CA PHE A 59 -15.24 -14.38 -5.27
C PHE A 59 -14.11 -15.14 -4.55
N ILE A 60 -14.30 -15.49 -3.28
CA ILE A 60 -13.31 -16.17 -2.45
C ILE A 60 -13.99 -17.29 -1.66
N ASP A 61 -13.61 -18.53 -1.95
CA ASP A 61 -13.96 -19.68 -1.11
C ASP A 61 -13.04 -19.75 0.10
N VAL A 62 -13.52 -19.24 1.24
CA VAL A 62 -12.77 -19.20 2.50
C VAL A 62 -12.45 -20.60 3.01
N ALA A 63 -13.30 -21.60 2.77
CA ALA A 63 -13.04 -22.97 3.21
C ALA A 63 -11.82 -23.54 2.48
N SER A 64 -11.77 -23.38 1.16
CA SER A 64 -10.62 -23.74 0.32
C SER A 64 -9.35 -22.99 0.73
N VAL A 65 -9.44 -21.68 1.03
CA VAL A 65 -8.29 -20.91 1.53
C VAL A 65 -7.75 -21.51 2.82
N VAL A 66 -8.62 -21.82 3.79
CA VAL A 66 -8.21 -22.37 5.09
C VAL A 66 -7.58 -23.76 4.96
N GLU A 67 -8.11 -24.60 4.09
CA GLU A 67 -7.57 -25.94 3.81
C GLU A 67 -6.18 -25.88 3.17
N ARG A 68 -5.94 -24.90 2.29
CA ARG A 68 -4.65 -24.70 1.59
C ARG A 68 -3.60 -23.97 2.43
N LEU A 69 -3.93 -23.48 3.63
CA LEU A 69 -2.94 -22.89 4.52
C LEU A 69 -1.92 -23.93 4.96
N VAL A 70 -0.64 -23.62 4.78
CA VAL A 70 0.46 -24.53 5.13
C VAL A 70 0.96 -24.25 6.54
N PRO A 71 0.82 -25.19 7.48
CA PRO A 71 1.48 -25.07 8.77
C PRO A 71 2.99 -25.31 8.58
N PHE A 72 3.83 -24.47 9.18
CA PHE A 72 5.30 -24.58 9.09
C PHE A 72 6.00 -24.16 10.39
N ARG A 73 7.26 -24.56 10.54
CA ARG A 73 8.13 -24.19 11.68
C ARG A 73 9.14 -23.11 11.31
N LEU A 74 9.41 -22.24 12.28
CA LEU A 74 10.55 -21.31 12.29
C LEU A 74 11.61 -21.87 13.24
N GLU A 75 12.85 -22.06 12.77
CA GLU A 75 13.92 -22.67 13.58
C GLU A 75 14.32 -21.82 14.80
N GLU A 76 14.19 -20.50 14.71
CA GLU A 76 14.64 -19.54 15.72
C GLU A 76 13.70 -19.43 16.94
N VAL A 77 12.46 -19.93 16.83
CA VAL A 77 11.48 -19.89 17.92
C VAL A 77 11.60 -21.18 18.74
N ALA A 78 12.75 -21.36 19.38
CA ALA A 78 12.96 -22.46 20.31
C ALA A 78 11.99 -22.33 21.50
N GLY A 79 11.06 -23.28 21.64
CA GLY A 79 10.19 -23.42 22.82
C GLY A 79 8.72 -23.03 22.64
N LEU A 80 8.31 -22.45 21.51
CA LEU A 80 6.88 -22.36 21.16
C LEU A 80 6.56 -23.40 20.09
N GLU A 81 5.90 -24.49 20.49
CA GLU A 81 5.27 -25.46 19.58
C GLU A 81 4.12 -24.87 18.73
N ARG A 82 4.11 -23.56 18.48
CA ARG A 82 3.08 -22.91 17.68
C ARG A 82 3.51 -22.91 16.22
N ALA A 83 2.91 -23.82 15.46
CA ALA A 83 2.95 -23.82 14.00
C ALA A 83 2.54 -22.44 13.47
N ALA A 84 3.44 -21.79 12.71
CA ALA A 84 3.05 -20.66 11.89
C ALA A 84 2.19 -21.17 10.73
N LYS A 85 1.30 -20.32 10.22
CA LYS A 85 0.52 -20.62 9.01
C LYS A 85 0.99 -19.74 7.87
N GLY A 86 1.32 -20.36 6.74
CA GLY A 86 1.74 -19.70 5.51
C GLY A 86 0.68 -19.84 4.43
N LEU A 87 0.49 -18.78 3.66
CA LEU A 87 -0.25 -18.82 2.40
C LEU A 87 0.72 -19.19 1.29
N PRO A 88 0.45 -20.25 0.52
CA PRO A 88 1.12 -20.48 -0.76
C PRO A 88 1.08 -19.22 -1.64
N ALA A 89 2.15 -18.98 -2.41
CA ALA A 89 2.27 -17.77 -3.22
C ALA A 89 1.14 -17.62 -4.26
N ASP A 90 0.74 -18.73 -4.90
CA ASP A 90 -0.43 -18.84 -5.78
C ASP A 90 -1.73 -18.49 -5.06
N LEU A 91 -1.95 -19.02 -3.86
CA LEU A 91 -3.13 -18.72 -3.05
C LEU A 91 -3.23 -17.23 -2.69
N MET A 92 -2.09 -16.56 -2.43
CA MET A 92 -2.08 -15.12 -2.20
C MET A 92 -2.55 -14.35 -3.44
N ILE A 93 -2.13 -14.76 -4.64
CA ILE A 93 -2.56 -14.16 -5.90
C ILE A 93 -4.06 -14.36 -6.11
N GLU A 94 -4.57 -15.57 -5.89
CA GLU A 94 -6.01 -15.88 -5.99
C GLU A 94 -6.84 -15.02 -5.03
N ILE A 95 -6.40 -14.86 -3.78
CA ILE A 95 -7.07 -13.97 -2.82
C ILE A 95 -7.08 -12.53 -3.35
N CYS A 96 -5.94 -12.03 -3.84
CA CYS A 96 -5.89 -10.68 -4.41
C CYS A 96 -6.82 -10.52 -5.62
N GLN A 97 -6.91 -11.52 -6.49
CA GLN A 97 -7.84 -11.53 -7.62
C GLN A 97 -9.29 -11.52 -7.14
N GLY A 98 -9.63 -12.30 -6.12
CA GLY A 98 -10.98 -12.32 -5.54
C GLY A 98 -11.40 -10.96 -4.97
N PHE A 99 -10.49 -10.27 -4.28
CA PHE A 99 -10.71 -8.89 -3.84
C PHE A 99 -10.94 -7.92 -5.01
N VAL A 100 -10.12 -8.01 -6.06
CA VAL A 100 -10.26 -7.17 -7.26
C VAL A 100 -11.58 -7.44 -7.98
N ALA A 101 -11.97 -8.70 -8.12
CA ALA A 101 -13.23 -9.09 -8.74
C ALA A 101 -14.44 -8.59 -7.94
N ALA A 102 -14.38 -8.68 -6.61
CA ALA A 102 -15.42 -8.12 -5.74
C ALA A 102 -15.54 -6.61 -5.89
N LEU A 103 -14.40 -5.90 -5.95
CA LEU A 103 -14.36 -4.45 -6.15
C LEU A 103 -14.98 -4.06 -7.49
N GLN A 104 -14.59 -4.73 -8.58
CA GLN A 104 -15.15 -4.50 -9.91
C GLN A 104 -16.66 -4.76 -9.94
N SER A 105 -17.11 -5.86 -9.32
CA SER A 105 -18.53 -6.17 -9.18
C SER A 105 -19.28 -5.06 -8.44
N SER A 106 -18.69 -4.51 -7.38
CA SER A 106 -19.33 -3.47 -6.55
C SER A 106 -19.58 -2.14 -7.28
N PHE A 107 -18.87 -1.88 -8.37
CA PHE A 107 -19.10 -0.70 -9.20
C PHE A 107 -20.21 -0.88 -10.25
N SER A 108 -20.66 -2.11 -10.48
CA SER A 108 -21.75 -2.37 -11.42
C SER A 108 -23.10 -1.99 -10.79
N PRO A 109 -23.91 -1.11 -11.42
CA PRO A 109 -25.20 -0.70 -10.88
C PRO A 109 -26.19 -1.86 -10.67
N SER A 110 -25.99 -2.97 -11.39
CA SER A 110 -26.83 -4.17 -11.33
C SER A 110 -26.32 -5.24 -10.37
N SER A 111 -25.21 -4.99 -9.65
CA SER A 111 -24.61 -5.97 -8.75
C SER A 111 -25.20 -5.92 -7.34
N GLU A 112 -25.39 -7.08 -6.75
CA GLU A 112 -25.74 -7.23 -5.33
C GLU A 112 -24.52 -7.11 -4.40
N THR A 113 -23.31 -7.14 -4.96
CA THR A 113 -22.06 -7.01 -4.21
C THR A 113 -21.89 -5.57 -3.70
N LYS A 114 -22.10 -5.35 -2.40
CA LYS A 114 -21.80 -4.06 -1.75
C LYS A 114 -20.60 -4.21 -0.83
N MET A 115 -19.52 -3.51 -1.13
CA MET A 115 -18.31 -3.47 -0.30
C MET A 115 -18.32 -2.23 0.58
N THR A 116 -17.96 -2.38 1.85
CA THR A 116 -17.67 -1.25 2.72
C THR A 116 -16.37 -0.58 2.30
N ASP A 117 -16.15 0.67 2.70
CA ASP A 117 -14.95 1.41 2.31
C ASP A 117 -13.67 0.72 2.77
N ARG A 118 -13.68 0.15 3.99
CA ARG A 118 -12.57 -0.68 4.47
C ARG A 118 -12.29 -1.89 3.58
N GLN A 119 -13.31 -2.53 3.01
CA GLN A 119 -13.14 -3.68 2.11
C GLN A 119 -12.62 -3.22 0.74
N GLN A 120 -13.06 -2.05 0.25
CA GLN A 120 -12.57 -1.45 -0.99
C GLN A 120 -11.08 -1.10 -0.89
N GLN A 121 -10.67 -0.48 0.22
CA GLN A 121 -9.24 -0.25 0.54
C GLN A 121 -8.39 -1.52 0.48
N MET A 122 -8.90 -2.60 1.08
CA MET A 122 -8.22 -3.90 1.06
C MET A 122 -8.08 -4.41 -0.37
N ALA A 123 -9.13 -4.26 -1.19
CA ALA A 123 -9.09 -4.64 -2.59
C ALA A 123 -8.15 -3.80 -3.45
N ILE A 124 -8.03 -2.51 -3.15
CA ILE A 124 -7.07 -1.63 -3.80
C ILE A 124 -5.62 -1.99 -3.45
N LYS A 125 -5.34 -2.30 -2.18
CA LYS A 125 -4.02 -2.81 -1.78
C LYS A 125 -3.71 -4.14 -2.46
N ALA A 126 -4.68 -5.04 -2.53
CA ALA A 126 -4.58 -6.28 -3.27
C ALA A 126 -4.28 -6.04 -4.77
N SER A 127 -4.97 -5.10 -5.41
CA SER A 127 -4.75 -4.74 -6.82
C SER A 127 -3.35 -4.17 -7.06
N MET A 128 -2.88 -3.29 -6.17
CA MET A 128 -1.54 -2.72 -6.25
C MET A 128 -0.47 -3.80 -6.11
N PHE A 129 -0.64 -4.71 -5.14
CA PHE A 129 0.25 -5.84 -4.96
C PHE A 129 0.26 -6.76 -6.19
N LEU A 130 -0.91 -7.12 -6.71
CA LEU A 130 -1.05 -7.95 -7.90
C LEU A 130 -0.37 -7.35 -9.13
N SER A 131 -0.60 -6.05 -9.39
CA SER A 131 0.04 -5.32 -10.50
C SER A 131 1.56 -5.28 -10.36
N ALA A 132 2.06 -5.02 -9.15
CA ALA A 132 3.48 -4.96 -8.87
C ALA A 132 4.15 -6.34 -9.05
N CYS A 133 3.50 -7.42 -8.57
CA CYS A 133 3.92 -8.79 -8.81
C CYS A 133 3.95 -9.14 -10.30
N ALA A 134 2.94 -8.73 -11.08
CA ALA A 134 2.90 -8.99 -12.51
C ALA A 134 4.05 -8.30 -13.27
N LYS A 135 4.31 -7.02 -12.99
CA LYS A 135 5.43 -6.27 -13.60
C LYS A 135 6.78 -6.90 -13.29
N ILE A 136 7.03 -7.22 -12.02
CA ILE A 136 8.29 -7.84 -11.58
C ILE A 136 8.42 -9.27 -12.06
N GLY A 137 7.33 -10.04 -12.09
CA GLY A 137 7.32 -11.39 -12.63
C GLY A 137 7.71 -11.42 -14.10
N LEU A 138 7.17 -10.50 -14.91
CA LEU A 138 7.56 -10.37 -16.32
C LEU A 138 9.04 -10.01 -16.47
N GLU A 139 9.54 -9.03 -15.72
CA GLU A 139 10.97 -8.69 -15.75
C GLU A 139 11.85 -9.86 -15.33
N ALA A 140 11.49 -10.57 -14.26
CA ALA A 140 12.23 -11.73 -13.79
C ALA A 140 12.28 -12.86 -14.83
N LEU A 141 11.17 -13.10 -15.54
CA LEU A 141 11.11 -14.07 -16.64
C LEU A 141 11.99 -13.64 -17.83
N ILE A 142 12.04 -12.34 -18.14
CA ILE A 142 12.94 -11.81 -19.18
C ILE A 142 14.40 -11.97 -18.73
N ASP A 143 14.72 -11.65 -17.48
CA ASP A 143 16.07 -11.80 -16.91
C ASP A 143 16.52 -13.27 -16.93
N GLU A 144 15.62 -14.20 -16.60
CA GLU A 144 15.88 -15.64 -16.67
C GLU A 144 16.10 -16.10 -18.13
N ALA A 145 15.21 -15.70 -19.04
CA ALA A 145 15.27 -16.10 -20.45
C ALA A 145 16.50 -15.54 -21.19
N THR A 146 16.99 -14.38 -20.78
CA THR A 146 18.17 -13.72 -21.37
C THR A 146 19.49 -14.08 -20.67
N GLY A 147 19.43 -14.69 -19.49
CA GLY A 147 20.57 -14.92 -18.61
C GLY A 147 20.98 -13.71 -17.77
N TYR A 148 20.34 -12.54 -17.95
CA TYR A 148 20.63 -11.31 -17.19
C TYR A 148 20.37 -11.45 -15.67
N GLN A 149 19.64 -12.48 -15.24
CA GLN A 149 19.44 -12.79 -13.82
C GLN A 149 20.75 -12.95 -13.03
N TYR A 150 21.85 -13.34 -13.69
CA TYR A 150 23.17 -13.50 -13.06
C TYR A 150 24.01 -12.21 -13.07
N GLU A 151 23.64 -11.21 -13.87
CA GLU A 151 24.36 -9.93 -13.99
C GLU A 151 23.75 -8.82 -13.13
N ARG A 152 22.43 -8.86 -12.90
CA ARG A 152 21.75 -7.85 -12.09
C ARG A 152 22.16 -7.91 -10.61
N ALA A 153 22.14 -6.74 -9.94
CA ALA A 153 22.29 -6.69 -8.50
C ALA A 153 21.27 -7.57 -7.78
N GLU A 154 21.67 -8.17 -6.66
CA GLU A 154 20.85 -9.14 -5.90
C GLU A 154 19.48 -8.58 -5.52
N ASP A 155 19.41 -7.28 -5.16
CA ASP A 155 18.20 -6.59 -4.72
C ASP A 155 17.46 -5.81 -5.83
N ALA A 156 17.92 -5.88 -7.09
CA ALA A 156 17.42 -5.06 -8.19
C ALA A 156 15.89 -5.15 -8.38
N LEU A 157 15.33 -6.37 -8.32
CA LEU A 157 13.88 -6.57 -8.46
C LEU A 157 13.10 -5.99 -7.27
N GLN A 158 13.64 -6.04 -6.05
CA GLN A 158 13.02 -5.41 -4.89
C GLN A 158 13.05 -3.88 -4.98
N VAL A 159 14.14 -3.30 -5.47
CA VAL A 159 14.25 -1.85 -5.70
C VAL A 159 13.20 -1.39 -6.72
N LYS A 160 13.06 -2.12 -7.83
CA LYS A 160 12.06 -1.82 -8.86
C LYS A 160 10.64 -2.01 -8.36
N LEU A 161 10.36 -3.05 -7.57
CA LEU A 161 9.06 -3.26 -6.95
C LEU A 161 8.61 -2.02 -6.16
N ARG A 162 9.50 -1.48 -5.33
CA ARG A 162 9.26 -0.23 -4.58
C ARG A 162 9.00 0.96 -5.51
N ALA A 163 9.78 1.09 -6.58
CA ALA A 163 9.65 2.18 -7.54
C ALA A 163 8.31 2.13 -8.30
N PHE A 164 7.88 0.96 -8.77
CA PHE A 164 6.61 0.82 -9.48
C PHE A 164 5.40 1.11 -8.60
N ILE A 165 5.43 0.67 -7.34
CA ILE A 165 4.40 1.02 -6.36
C ILE A 165 4.33 2.54 -6.18
N ALA A 166 5.48 3.21 -6.10
CA ALA A 166 5.56 4.67 -5.99
C ALA A 166 5.11 5.42 -7.26
N GLU A 167 5.35 4.86 -8.44
CA GLU A 167 4.94 5.46 -9.72
C GLU A 167 3.43 5.38 -9.94
N GLU A 168 2.80 4.26 -9.60
CA GLU A 168 1.34 4.14 -9.60
C GLU A 168 0.68 5.14 -8.66
N LEU A 169 1.38 5.56 -7.58
CA LEU A 169 0.95 6.63 -6.68
C LEU A 169 1.13 8.04 -7.29
N ARG A 170 2.14 8.28 -8.14
CA ARG A 170 2.41 9.61 -8.76
C ARG A 170 1.48 9.99 -9.91
N ALA A 171 0.89 9.03 -10.62
CA ALA A 171 -0.07 9.33 -11.69
C ALA A 171 -1.24 10.22 -11.20
N TRP A 172 -1.47 10.23 -9.89
CA TRP A 172 -2.49 10.99 -9.17
C TRP A 172 -2.05 12.40 -8.74
N GLU A 173 -0.79 12.79 -8.90
CA GLU A 173 -0.26 14.11 -8.46
C GLU A 173 -0.56 15.26 -9.43
N LYS A 174 -0.89 14.98 -10.70
CA LYS A 174 -1.15 16.00 -11.75
C LYS A 174 -2.48 16.75 -11.59
N THR A 175 -3.28 16.38 -10.59
CA THR A 175 -4.57 16.97 -10.25
C THR A 175 -4.51 18.02 -9.16
N PHE A 176 -3.34 18.25 -8.57
CA PHE A 176 -3.21 19.15 -7.42
C PHE A 176 -3.05 20.61 -7.82
N PRO A 177 -3.65 21.56 -7.07
CA PRO A 177 -3.51 22.98 -7.32
C PRO A 177 -2.06 23.47 -7.14
N ASP A 178 -1.63 24.42 -7.98
CA ASP A 178 -0.27 25.00 -7.94
C ASP A 178 0.08 25.65 -6.60
N GLU A 179 -0.94 26.13 -5.89
CA GLU A 179 -0.84 26.73 -4.57
C GLU A 179 -0.30 25.74 -3.51
N LEU A 180 -0.62 24.45 -3.61
CA LEU A 180 -0.07 23.42 -2.72
C LEU A 180 1.45 23.33 -2.88
N TRP A 181 1.93 23.39 -4.12
CA TRP A 181 3.34 23.33 -4.44
C TRP A 181 4.06 24.62 -4.04
N ALA A 182 3.40 25.77 -4.12
CA ALA A 182 3.93 27.04 -3.63
C ALA A 182 4.13 27.01 -2.09
N GLU A 183 3.15 26.49 -1.35
CA GLU A 183 3.26 26.35 0.11
C GLU A 183 4.36 25.35 0.52
N PHE A 184 4.49 24.20 -0.16
CA PHE A 184 5.62 23.30 0.06
C PHE A 184 6.95 23.97 -0.27
N GLY A 185 7.01 24.78 -1.33
CA GLY A 185 8.19 25.57 -1.68
C GLY A 185 8.61 26.49 -0.56
N ARG A 186 7.66 27.28 -0.05
CA ARG A 186 7.86 28.21 1.06
C ARG A 186 8.33 27.49 2.33
N LEU A 187 7.63 26.44 2.76
CA LEU A 187 7.90 25.73 4.01
C LEU A 187 9.17 24.88 3.97
N THR A 188 9.65 24.50 2.78
CA THR A 188 10.90 23.75 2.60
C THR A 188 12.09 24.63 2.24
N GLY A 189 11.89 25.95 2.13
CA GLY A 189 12.93 26.91 1.76
C GLY A 189 13.42 26.77 0.31
N TRP A 190 12.60 26.19 -0.58
CA TRP A 190 12.96 25.97 -1.98
C TRP A 190 12.95 27.29 -2.76
N LYS A 191 14.06 27.60 -3.43
CA LYS A 191 14.24 28.85 -4.21
C LYS A 191 14.11 28.67 -5.72
N GLY A 192 13.93 27.43 -6.20
CA GLY A 192 13.77 27.13 -7.61
C GLY A 192 12.33 27.34 -8.09
N THR A 193 12.11 27.25 -9.41
CA THR A 193 10.77 27.32 -9.98
C THR A 193 9.95 26.08 -9.61
N LEU A 194 8.61 26.21 -9.58
CA LEU A 194 7.70 25.09 -9.33
C LEU A 194 7.79 24.01 -10.41
N HIS A 195 8.14 24.40 -11.65
CA HIS A 195 8.40 23.48 -12.75
C HIS A 195 9.62 22.58 -12.52
N SER A 196 10.57 23.01 -11.70
CA SER A 196 11.78 22.26 -11.33
C SER A 196 11.72 21.72 -9.90
N ARG A 197 10.52 21.43 -9.40
CA ARG A 197 10.33 20.97 -8.02
C ARG A 197 11.10 19.67 -7.70
N PRO A 198 11.62 19.50 -6.47
CA PRO A 198 12.37 18.32 -6.08
C PRO A 198 11.54 17.03 -6.12
N LYS A 199 12.13 15.93 -6.62
CA LYS A 199 11.47 14.60 -6.68
C LYS A 199 11.01 14.08 -5.32
N TRP A 200 11.64 14.51 -4.22
CA TRP A 200 11.31 14.06 -2.88
C TRP A 200 10.00 14.64 -2.35
N TRP A 201 9.44 15.69 -2.96
CA TRP A 201 8.14 16.25 -2.58
C TRP A 201 6.98 15.27 -2.76
N GLY A 202 7.13 14.24 -3.61
CA GLY A 202 6.16 13.14 -3.66
C GLY A 202 5.99 12.42 -2.32
N LYS A 203 7.02 12.43 -1.46
CA LYS A 203 6.89 11.90 -0.08
C LYS A 203 5.99 12.79 0.78
N LEU A 204 6.05 14.10 0.61
CA LEU A 204 5.18 15.05 1.33
C LEU A 204 3.73 14.88 0.90
N VAL A 205 3.51 14.65 -0.38
CA VAL A 205 2.19 14.34 -0.92
C VAL A 205 1.63 13.06 -0.32
N ILE A 206 2.44 11.99 -0.29
CA ILE A 206 2.01 10.73 0.33
C ILE A 206 1.68 10.96 1.80
N GLU A 207 2.58 11.59 2.54
CA GLU A 207 2.44 11.82 3.98
C GLU A 207 1.26 12.74 4.36
N LEU A 208 1.05 13.84 3.63
CA LEU A 208 0.13 14.90 4.02
C LEU A 208 -1.21 14.86 3.30
N ILE A 209 -1.27 14.21 2.13
CA ILE A 209 -2.49 14.13 1.30
C ILE A 209 -2.98 12.69 1.28
N TYR A 210 -2.18 11.73 0.82
CA TYR A 210 -2.67 10.34 0.68
C TYR A 210 -2.89 9.62 2.00
N ASP A 211 -1.96 9.77 2.94
CA ASP A 211 -2.03 9.12 4.25
C ASP A 211 -3.08 9.76 5.16
N THR A 212 -3.60 10.94 4.78
CA THR A 212 -4.60 11.69 5.55
C THR A 212 -5.99 11.61 4.96
N LEU A 213 -6.12 11.32 3.66
CA LEU A 213 -7.40 11.11 3.00
C LEU A 213 -8.21 10.07 3.75
N ASP A 214 -9.51 10.36 3.88
CA ASP A 214 -10.43 9.33 4.33
C ASP A 214 -10.32 8.16 3.34
N PRO A 215 -10.26 6.91 3.83
CA PRO A 215 -10.07 5.76 2.97
C PRO A 215 -11.09 5.75 1.81
N ASP A 216 -12.34 6.11 2.09
CA ASP A 216 -13.47 6.18 1.16
C ASP A 216 -13.19 7.07 -0.08
N VAL A 217 -12.35 8.11 0.08
CA VAL A 217 -11.99 9.03 -1.00
C VAL A 217 -10.85 8.50 -1.85
N ALA A 218 -9.83 7.91 -1.22
CA ALA A 218 -8.71 7.28 -1.92
C ALA A 218 -9.19 6.12 -2.82
N ASP A 219 -10.30 5.49 -2.45
CA ASP A 219 -10.95 4.43 -3.21
C ASP A 219 -11.69 4.93 -4.46
N TYR A 220 -12.50 6.00 -4.35
CA TYR A 220 -13.17 6.60 -5.51
C TYR A 220 -12.18 7.05 -6.58
N ILE A 221 -11.09 7.69 -6.14
CA ILE A 221 -10.05 8.23 -6.99
C ILE A 221 -9.47 7.11 -7.84
N LYS A 222 -9.05 6.01 -7.22
CA LYS A 222 -8.52 4.81 -7.91
C LYS A 222 -9.52 4.13 -8.85
N ALA A 223 -10.81 4.15 -8.54
CA ALA A 223 -11.86 3.54 -9.35
C ALA A 223 -12.14 4.29 -10.66
N ASN A 224 -12.05 5.62 -10.68
CA ASN A 224 -12.41 6.44 -11.84
C ASN A 224 -11.19 6.99 -12.61
N LYS A 225 -10.19 6.13 -12.89
CA LYS A 225 -9.04 6.49 -13.72
C LYS A 225 -9.49 6.73 -15.18
N PRO A 226 -9.38 7.96 -15.73
CA PRO A 226 -9.84 8.25 -17.07
C PRO A 226 -8.98 7.52 -18.10
N PRO A 227 -9.52 7.30 -19.31
CA PRO A 227 -8.81 6.61 -20.39
C PRO A 227 -7.48 7.30 -20.73
N MET A 228 -6.55 6.52 -21.29
CA MET A 228 -5.24 6.99 -21.72
C MET A 228 -5.39 8.25 -22.62
N GLY A 229 -4.87 9.40 -22.16
CA GLY A 229 -4.90 10.67 -22.91
C GLY A 229 -5.84 11.75 -22.36
N VAL A 230 -6.75 11.43 -21.43
CA VAL A 230 -7.66 12.41 -20.83
C VAL A 230 -7.06 13.00 -19.55
N ARG A 231 -6.99 14.34 -19.49
CA ARG A 231 -6.42 15.08 -18.37
C ARG A 231 -7.47 15.27 -17.27
N TRP A 232 -7.26 14.62 -16.12
CA TRP A 232 -8.15 14.65 -14.94
C TRP A 232 -8.70 16.03 -14.52
N HIS A 233 -7.96 17.12 -14.70
CA HIS A 233 -8.38 18.46 -14.25
C HIS A 233 -9.53 19.08 -15.06
N GLN A 234 -9.88 18.56 -16.22
CA GLN A 234 -10.95 19.14 -17.05
C GLN A 234 -12.36 18.64 -16.66
N GLN A 235 -12.45 17.58 -15.84
CA GLN A 235 -13.71 16.99 -15.35
C GLN A 235 -13.88 17.13 -13.83
N LEU A 236 -13.36 18.22 -13.24
CA LEU A 236 -13.52 18.55 -11.81
C LEU A 236 -14.99 18.63 -11.35
N THR A 237 -15.93 18.78 -12.28
CA THR A 237 -17.35 18.96 -12.00
C THR A 237 -18.15 17.66 -11.89
N ASP A 238 -17.65 16.54 -12.42
CA ASP A 238 -18.45 15.30 -12.53
C ASP A 238 -17.87 14.11 -11.73
N ASN A 239 -16.64 14.21 -11.22
CA ASN A 239 -15.95 13.13 -10.50
C ASN A 239 -15.73 13.46 -9.00
N TYR A 240 -16.48 12.79 -8.11
CA TYR A 240 -16.55 13.01 -6.65
C TYR A 240 -15.20 12.88 -5.93
N GLY A 241 -14.36 11.91 -6.28
CA GLY A 241 -13.06 11.71 -5.64
C GLY A 241 -11.98 12.67 -6.15
N ALA A 242 -12.04 13.15 -7.40
CA ALA A 242 -11.19 14.26 -7.82
C ALA A 242 -11.50 15.52 -6.99
N ARG A 243 -12.79 15.77 -6.70
CA ARG A 243 -13.21 16.87 -5.82
C ARG A 243 -12.71 16.71 -4.40
N GLN A 244 -12.75 15.50 -3.85
CA GLN A 244 -12.31 15.26 -2.47
C GLN A 244 -10.77 15.28 -2.34
N LEU A 245 -10.03 14.76 -3.33
CA LEU A 245 -8.57 14.90 -3.42
C LEU A 245 -8.17 16.38 -3.44
N VAL A 246 -8.86 17.17 -4.27
CA VAL A 246 -8.64 18.61 -4.41
C VAL A 246 -9.09 19.35 -3.15
N SER A 247 -10.20 18.97 -2.53
CA SER A 247 -10.65 19.49 -1.23
C SER A 247 -9.58 19.28 -0.17
N ARG A 248 -9.03 18.07 -0.09
CA ARG A 248 -7.95 17.73 0.84
C ARG A 248 -6.69 18.54 0.58
N CYS A 249 -6.32 18.75 -0.70
CA CYS A 249 -5.24 19.67 -1.04
C CYS A 249 -5.52 21.09 -0.52
N TYR A 250 -6.74 21.61 -0.67
CA TYR A 250 -7.09 22.95 -0.19
C TYR A 250 -7.17 23.06 1.33
N GLU A 251 -7.60 22.03 2.04
CA GLU A 251 -7.52 21.95 3.51
C GLU A 251 -6.07 22.05 3.98
N VAL A 252 -5.18 21.25 3.38
CA VAL A 252 -3.75 21.26 3.69
C VAL A 252 -3.09 22.58 3.29
N ILE A 253 -3.48 23.20 2.17
CA ILE A 253 -3.06 24.56 1.80
C ILE A 253 -3.48 25.57 2.88
N GLY A 254 -4.75 25.52 3.32
CA GLY A 254 -5.27 26.40 4.36
C GLY A 254 -4.48 26.30 5.67
N MET A 255 -4.17 25.07 6.09
CA MET A 255 -3.30 24.82 7.24
C MET A 255 -1.89 25.35 7.00
N ALA A 256 -1.29 25.06 5.85
CA ALA A 256 0.07 25.43 5.48
C ALA A 256 0.29 26.95 5.52
N LYS A 257 -0.67 27.76 5.08
CA LYS A 257 -0.61 29.23 5.14
C LYS A 257 -0.37 29.78 6.55
N THR A 258 -0.79 29.04 7.58
CA THR A 258 -0.61 29.44 8.98
C THR A 258 0.64 28.84 9.64
N CYS A 259 1.48 28.14 8.87
CA CYS A 259 2.70 27.50 9.35
C CYS A 259 3.94 28.23 8.83
N THR A 260 5.00 28.18 9.62
CA THR A 260 6.31 28.74 9.27
C THR A 260 7.28 27.69 8.74
N ASP A 261 7.13 26.43 9.17
CA ASP A 261 7.96 25.31 8.74
C ASP A 261 7.15 24.01 8.50
N MET A 262 7.82 23.00 7.93
CA MET A 262 7.21 21.70 7.65
C MET A 262 6.85 20.89 8.90
N ARG A 263 7.49 21.14 10.05
CA ARG A 263 7.19 20.44 11.30
C ARG A 263 5.85 20.90 11.85
N GLU A 264 5.60 22.21 11.83
CA GLU A 264 4.31 22.78 12.20
C GLU A 264 3.18 22.27 11.31
N LEU A 265 3.40 22.24 9.99
CA LEU A 265 2.40 21.69 9.05
C LEU A 265 2.08 20.22 9.37
N ARG A 266 3.10 19.37 9.57
CA ARG A 266 2.90 17.97 9.92
C ARG A 266 2.10 17.79 11.20
N ASN A 267 2.42 18.58 12.23
CA ASN A 267 1.72 18.50 13.51
C ASN A 267 0.25 18.91 13.37
N LYS A 268 -0.04 20.02 12.67
CA LYS A 268 -1.43 20.47 12.44
C LYS A 268 -2.23 19.49 11.60
N VAL A 269 -1.63 18.94 10.54
CA VAL A 269 -2.28 17.94 9.69
C VAL A 269 -2.53 16.66 10.47
N ALA A 270 -1.56 16.20 11.26
CA ALA A 270 -1.72 15.04 12.13
C ALA A 270 -2.86 15.24 13.14
N GLU A 271 -2.89 16.38 13.84
CA GLU A 271 -3.93 16.71 14.81
C GLU A 271 -5.32 16.80 14.15
N HIS A 272 -5.42 17.50 13.01
CA HIS A 272 -6.68 17.68 12.29
C HIS A 272 -7.28 16.35 11.79
N TYR A 273 -6.45 15.37 11.46
CA TYR A 273 -6.88 14.03 11.03
C TYR A 273 -6.66 12.94 12.10
N GLY A 274 -6.60 13.32 13.38
CA GLY A 274 -6.69 12.39 14.53
C GLY A 274 -5.43 11.60 14.88
N ARG A 275 -4.27 11.93 14.33
CA ARG A 275 -2.96 11.37 14.70
C ARG A 275 -2.31 12.21 15.81
N HIS A 276 -1.98 11.59 16.95
CA HIS A 276 -1.39 12.28 18.09
C HIS A 276 0.11 12.00 18.20
N PRO A 277 0.96 13.02 18.43
CA PRO A 277 2.38 12.80 18.68
C PRO A 277 2.58 12.10 20.02
N VAL A 278 3.39 11.03 20.02
CA VAL A 278 3.81 10.33 21.24
C VAL A 278 5.24 10.75 21.53
N GLN A 279 5.46 11.47 22.64
CA GLN A 279 6.80 11.87 23.07
C GLN A 279 7.46 10.72 23.84
N PHE A 280 8.67 10.32 23.46
CA PHE A 280 9.47 9.39 24.27
C PHE A 280 10.21 10.16 25.36
N THR A 281 10.08 9.71 26.61
CA THR A 281 10.93 10.17 27.73
C THR A 281 12.32 9.58 27.55
N LEU A 282 13.30 10.41 27.23
CA LEU A 282 14.71 10.03 27.15
C LEU A 282 15.41 10.39 28.48
N TYR A 283 16.00 9.39 29.13
CA TYR A 283 16.85 9.58 30.31
C TYR A 283 18.31 9.70 29.87
N LEU A 284 18.99 10.76 30.31
CA LEU A 284 20.43 10.92 30.12
C LEU A 284 21.18 10.31 31.32
N PRO A 285 22.35 9.68 31.09
CA PRO A 285 23.21 9.28 32.19
C PRO A 285 23.71 10.52 32.94
N ILE A 286 23.83 10.40 34.26
CA ILE A 286 24.45 11.45 35.09
C ILE A 286 25.93 11.51 34.70
N SER A 287 26.35 12.62 34.12
CA SER A 287 27.76 12.91 33.85
C SER A 287 28.54 12.87 35.17
N ARG A 288 29.53 11.98 35.27
CA ARG A 288 30.53 12.00 36.35
C ARG A 288 31.60 13.04 36.07
#